data_AF-A0A7J6QW54-F1
#
_entry.id   AF-A0A7J6QW54-F1
#
_cell.length_a   1.000
_cell.length_b   1.000
_cell.length_c   1.000
_cell.angle_alpha   90.00
_cell.angle_beta   90.00
_cell.angle_gamma   90.00
#
_symmetry.space_group_name_H-M   'P 1'
#
loop_
_entity.id
_entity.type
_entity.pdbx_description
1 polymer ?
#
loop_
_entity_poly.entity_id
_entity_poly.type
_entity_poly.pdbx_seq_one_letter_code
_entity_poly.pdbx_strand_id
1 'polypeptide(L)'
;PGQWVSVTFPGKDCVAHAFSPLPNPKEENTMKLLVSCDGYMTKKFVAADFERFINSRVYIQGPYGASDLPKQIAGPGDYTVMIAGGTGITPIASVIASLPAEQKEKVSLLWAFRSSGEFVSVHQLLAGVGHRNLMYSGKDEVMRRATADLEACECPAHYGHMTVGGEALKDTRPSHFAHHGNKEIADFVDKAIEKADESNAKRINFYMCGPSCMINLTVEAVRAAEIPEGLELGVVKRESFGMMPW
;
A
#
# COMPACT_ATOMS: atom_id res chain seq x y z
N PRO A 1 -6.40 -9.10 -7.48
CA PRO A 1 -5.88 -7.83 -6.92
C PRO A 1 -6.50 -7.55 -5.56
N GLY A 2 -5.71 -7.20 -4.54
CA GLY A 2 -6.21 -7.03 -3.16
C GLY A 2 -6.49 -8.34 -2.41
N GLN A 3 -6.17 -9.48 -3.01
CA GLN A 3 -6.28 -10.81 -2.39
C GLN A 3 -5.01 -11.13 -1.59
N TRP A 4 -5.10 -12.17 -0.76
CA TRP A 4 -3.99 -12.67 0.05
C TRP A 4 -3.80 -14.18 -0.14
N VAL A 5 -2.62 -14.66 0.23
CA VAL A 5 -2.26 -16.07 0.24
C VAL A 5 -1.77 -16.47 1.63
N SER A 6 -1.99 -17.72 2.00
CA SER A 6 -1.41 -18.32 3.19
C SER A 6 -0.07 -18.95 2.82
N VAL A 7 1.02 -18.54 3.47
CA VAL A 7 2.38 -19.02 3.20
C VAL A 7 2.92 -19.72 4.43
N THR A 8 3.41 -20.94 4.25
CA THR A 8 4.11 -21.71 5.28
C THR A 8 5.57 -21.87 4.89
N PHE A 9 6.45 -21.34 5.74
CA PHE A 9 7.89 -21.46 5.57
C PHE A 9 8.40 -22.74 6.24
N PRO A 10 9.44 -23.39 5.68
CA PRO A 10 10.02 -24.59 6.27
C PRO A 10 10.69 -24.27 7.62
N GLY A 11 10.38 -25.06 8.66
CA GLY A 11 10.90 -24.86 10.01
C GLY A 11 10.16 -25.68 11.06
N LYS A 12 10.59 -25.63 12.33
CA LYS A 12 10.06 -26.47 13.42
C LYS A 12 8.57 -26.23 13.74
N ASP A 13 8.06 -25.05 13.42
CA ASP A 13 6.72 -24.63 13.85
C ASP A 13 5.68 -24.70 12.71
N CYS A 14 6.10 -24.86 11.44
CA CYS A 14 5.25 -24.99 10.23
C CYS A 14 3.96 -24.15 10.25
N VAL A 15 4.05 -22.90 10.71
CA VAL A 15 2.89 -22.03 10.89
C VAL A 15 2.61 -21.29 9.59
N ALA A 16 1.35 -21.28 9.18
CA ALA A 16 0.89 -20.59 7.99
C ALA A 16 0.55 -19.12 8.32
N HIS A 17 1.05 -18.19 7.51
CA HIS A 17 0.83 -16.74 7.70
C HIS A 17 0.22 -16.12 6.44
N ALA A 18 -0.69 -15.16 6.63
CA ALA A 18 -1.31 -14.44 5.54
C ALA A 18 -0.38 -13.35 4.98
N PHE A 19 -0.21 -13.31 3.66
CA PHE A 19 0.51 -12.26 2.94
C PHE A 19 -0.26 -11.84 1.70
N SER A 20 -0.34 -10.53 1.45
CA SER A 20 -0.88 -10.02 0.19
C SER A 20 0.24 -9.87 -0.85
N PRO A 21 0.09 -10.45 -2.05
CA PRO A 21 1.09 -10.32 -3.11
C PRO A 21 1.21 -8.88 -3.62
N LEU A 22 2.44 -8.44 -3.84
CA LEU A 22 2.75 -7.24 -4.60
C LEU A 22 2.46 -7.45 -6.10
N PRO A 23 2.20 -6.38 -6.86
CA PRO A 23 2.20 -6.43 -8.32
C PRO A 23 3.47 -7.06 -8.88
N ASN A 24 3.31 -8.00 -9.82
CA ASN A 24 4.43 -8.58 -10.55
C ASN A 24 4.17 -8.87 -12.06
N PRO A 25 3.68 -7.91 -12.87
CA PRO A 25 3.28 -8.17 -14.26
C PRO A 25 4.35 -8.68 -15.25
N LYS A 26 5.65 -8.71 -14.91
CA LYS A 26 6.74 -9.05 -15.85
C LYS A 26 7.34 -10.43 -15.59
N GLU A 27 7.05 -11.01 -14.42
CA GLU A 27 7.54 -12.33 -14.04
C GLU A 27 6.33 -13.20 -13.72
N GLU A 28 5.69 -13.73 -14.76
CA GLU A 28 4.42 -14.48 -14.67
C GLU A 28 4.47 -15.69 -13.73
N ASN A 29 5.68 -16.23 -13.50
CA ASN A 29 5.92 -17.41 -12.67
C ASN A 29 6.52 -17.08 -11.29
N THR A 30 6.55 -15.81 -10.87
CA THR A 30 7.05 -15.43 -9.55
C THR A 30 6.03 -14.62 -8.78
N MET A 31 6.00 -14.83 -7.46
CA MET A 31 5.16 -14.08 -6.53
C MET A 31 6.07 -13.25 -5.62
N LYS A 32 5.74 -11.97 -5.47
CA LYS A 32 6.49 -11.04 -4.62
C LYS A 32 5.68 -10.73 -3.37
N LEU A 33 6.33 -10.85 -2.22
CA LEU A 33 5.74 -10.58 -0.91
C LEU A 33 6.59 -9.51 -0.21
N LEU A 34 5.93 -8.52 0.39
CA LEU A 34 6.57 -7.62 1.35
C LEU A 34 6.31 -8.16 2.75
N VAL A 35 7.38 -8.47 3.49
CA VAL A 35 7.30 -9.07 4.81
C VAL A 35 7.88 -8.10 5.83
N SER A 36 7.08 -7.67 6.80
CA SER A 36 7.62 -6.93 7.95
C SER A 36 8.31 -7.90 8.91
N CYS A 37 9.55 -7.61 9.29
CA CYS A 37 10.36 -8.44 10.20
C CYS A 37 10.17 -8.08 11.68
N ASP A 38 8.95 -7.78 12.09
CA ASP A 38 8.59 -7.39 13.46
C ASP A 38 7.99 -8.53 14.31
N GLY A 39 7.40 -9.54 13.66
CA GLY A 39 6.81 -10.72 14.30
C GLY A 39 7.81 -11.79 14.70
N TYR A 40 7.42 -12.68 15.63
CA TYR A 40 8.28 -13.79 16.10
C TYR A 40 8.78 -14.68 14.95
N MET A 41 7.90 -15.02 14.01
CA MET A 41 8.26 -15.80 12.82
C MET A 41 9.11 -14.96 11.86
N THR A 42 8.69 -13.74 11.54
CA THR A 42 9.34 -12.93 10.50
C THR A 42 10.69 -12.36 10.92
N LYS A 43 10.95 -12.27 12.24
CA LYS A 43 12.29 -12.03 12.78
C LYS A 43 13.28 -13.15 12.47
N LYS A 44 12.84 -14.34 12.04
CA LYS A 44 13.75 -15.38 11.55
C LYS A 44 14.20 -15.11 10.11
N PHE A 45 13.70 -14.08 9.44
CA PHE A 45 14.14 -13.67 8.09
C PHE A 45 15.24 -12.60 8.08
N VAL A 46 15.75 -12.14 9.23
CA VAL A 46 16.88 -11.19 9.22
C VAL A 46 18.13 -11.87 8.65
N ALA A 47 19.02 -11.06 8.06
CA ALA A 47 20.10 -11.49 7.16
C ALA A 47 20.90 -12.74 7.58
N ALA A 48 21.14 -12.98 8.88
CA ALA A 48 21.88 -14.15 9.36
C ALA A 48 21.18 -15.50 9.07
N ASP A 49 19.85 -15.50 8.94
CA ASP A 49 19.05 -16.70 8.64
C ASP A 49 18.44 -16.68 7.23
N PHE A 50 18.48 -15.54 6.53
CA PHE A 50 17.83 -15.37 5.22
C PHE A 50 18.40 -16.32 4.15
N GLU A 51 19.72 -16.53 4.13
CA GLU A 51 20.39 -17.43 3.18
C GLU A 51 19.83 -18.86 3.23
N ARG A 52 19.39 -19.31 4.39
CA ARG A 52 18.77 -20.63 4.57
C ARG A 52 17.44 -20.76 3.83
N PHE A 53 16.75 -19.66 3.57
CA PHE A 53 15.49 -19.64 2.83
C PHE A 53 15.70 -19.57 1.32
N ILE A 54 16.91 -19.28 0.83
CA ILE A 54 17.22 -19.35 -0.60
C ILE A 54 17.09 -20.81 -1.06
N ASN A 55 16.39 -21.03 -2.17
CA ASN A 55 16.05 -22.36 -2.72
C ASN A 55 15.21 -23.26 -1.81
N SER A 56 14.70 -22.74 -0.68
CA SER A 56 13.77 -23.46 0.17
C SER A 56 12.40 -23.60 -0.50
N ARG A 57 11.74 -24.74 -0.27
CA ARG A 57 10.34 -24.93 -0.67
C ARG A 57 9.42 -24.31 0.37
N VAL A 58 8.51 -23.45 -0.07
CA VAL A 58 7.43 -22.90 0.75
C VAL A 58 6.10 -23.47 0.28
N TYR A 59 5.14 -23.62 1.19
CA TYR A 59 3.78 -24.01 0.83
C TYR A 59 2.93 -22.75 0.72
N ILE A 60 2.18 -22.64 -0.38
CA ILE A 60 1.29 -21.51 -0.65
C ILE A 60 -0.12 -22.06 -0.84
N GLN A 61 -1.11 -21.46 -0.17
CA GLN A 61 -2.53 -21.73 -0.35
C GLN A 61 -3.28 -20.43 -0.64
N GLY A 62 -4.30 -20.51 -1.49
CA GLY A 62 -5.12 -19.37 -1.91
C GLY A 62 -5.35 -19.35 -3.42
N PRO A 63 -5.78 -18.22 -3.99
CA PRO A 63 -5.97 -16.92 -3.33
C PRO A 63 -7.21 -16.87 -2.42
N TYR A 64 -7.12 -16.07 -1.36
CA TYR A 64 -8.22 -15.73 -0.45
C TYR A 64 -8.55 -14.23 -0.54
N GLY A 65 -9.73 -13.84 -0.06
CA GLY A 65 -10.23 -12.47 -0.15
C GLY A 65 -11.02 -12.17 -1.43
N ALA A 66 -11.60 -10.98 -1.49
CA ALA A 66 -12.55 -10.59 -2.54
C ALA A 66 -11.84 -10.24 -3.86
N SER A 67 -12.08 -11.04 -4.91
CA SER A 67 -11.47 -10.84 -6.23
C SER A 67 -12.03 -9.62 -7.00
N ASP A 68 -13.22 -9.16 -6.63
CA ASP A 68 -13.96 -8.08 -7.29
C ASP A 68 -13.72 -6.71 -6.63
N LEU A 69 -12.85 -6.62 -5.63
CA LEU A 69 -12.54 -5.38 -4.90
C LEU A 69 -12.29 -4.17 -5.82
N PRO A 70 -11.46 -4.23 -6.89
CA PRO A 70 -11.27 -3.07 -7.77
C PRO A 70 -12.57 -2.54 -8.38
N LYS A 71 -13.50 -3.43 -8.74
CA LYS A 71 -14.80 -3.03 -9.30
C LYS A 71 -15.71 -2.37 -8.26
N GLN A 72 -15.53 -2.69 -6.98
CA GLN A 72 -16.33 -2.14 -5.88
C GLN A 72 -15.92 -0.70 -5.52
N ILE A 73 -14.65 -0.34 -5.74
CA ILE A 73 -14.08 0.91 -5.22
C ILE A 73 -13.59 1.88 -6.31
N ALA A 74 -13.57 1.48 -7.58
CA ALA A 74 -13.00 2.23 -8.68
C ALA A 74 -13.79 2.07 -9.99
N GLY A 75 -15.06 2.50 -9.97
CA GLY A 75 -15.94 2.51 -11.14
C GLY A 75 -15.86 3.81 -11.97
N PRO A 76 -16.54 3.85 -13.14
CA PRO A 76 -16.61 5.06 -13.96
C PRO A 76 -17.23 6.24 -13.21
N GLY A 77 -16.46 7.30 -13.02
CA GLY A 77 -16.88 8.48 -12.27
C GLY A 77 -16.63 8.41 -10.76
N ASP A 78 -15.98 7.34 -10.28
CA ASP A 78 -15.54 7.23 -8.89
C ASP A 78 -14.18 7.89 -8.70
N TYR A 79 -14.01 8.48 -7.51
CA TYR A 79 -12.72 8.84 -6.95
C TYR A 79 -12.39 7.87 -5.80
N THR A 80 -11.17 7.36 -5.74
CA THR A 80 -10.77 6.38 -4.73
C THR A 80 -9.70 6.93 -3.81
N VAL A 81 -9.96 6.92 -2.52
CA VAL A 81 -9.00 7.27 -1.48
C VAL A 81 -8.47 5.99 -0.86
N MET A 82 -7.16 5.80 -0.90
CA MET A 82 -6.48 4.63 -0.37
C MET A 82 -5.59 5.03 0.81
N ILE A 83 -5.69 4.34 1.95
CA ILE A 83 -4.86 4.58 3.13
C ILE A 83 -4.15 3.29 3.54
N ALA A 84 -2.82 3.29 3.50
CA ALA A 84 -1.99 2.17 3.91
C ALA A 84 -1.17 2.48 5.16
N GLY A 85 -1.00 1.47 6.01
CA GLY A 85 -0.01 1.47 7.09
C GLY A 85 0.89 0.24 7.02
N GLY A 86 2.21 0.46 7.00
CA GLY A 86 3.20 -0.61 6.93
C GLY A 86 2.97 -1.51 5.71
N THR A 87 2.94 -2.83 5.92
CA THR A 87 2.67 -3.84 4.88
C THR A 87 1.24 -3.81 4.33
N GLY A 88 0.33 -3.02 4.93
CA GLY A 88 -0.99 -2.69 4.38
C GLY A 88 -0.95 -2.07 2.97
N ILE A 89 0.22 -1.58 2.55
CA ILE A 89 0.45 -1.11 1.18
C ILE A 89 0.39 -2.23 0.14
N THR A 90 0.62 -3.49 0.51
CA THR A 90 0.68 -4.61 -0.44
C THR A 90 -0.63 -4.86 -1.20
N PRO A 91 -1.79 -5.06 -0.54
CA PRO A 91 -3.03 -5.24 -1.28
C PRO A 91 -3.45 -3.95 -2.02
N ILE A 92 -3.15 -2.77 -1.46
CA ILE A 92 -3.41 -1.47 -2.09
C ILE A 92 -2.62 -1.33 -3.41
N ALA A 93 -1.32 -1.60 -3.40
CA ALA A 93 -0.48 -1.56 -4.59
C ALA A 93 -0.96 -2.58 -5.64
N SER A 94 -1.37 -3.78 -5.21
CA SER A 94 -2.00 -4.81 -6.06
C SER A 94 -3.25 -4.29 -6.77
N VAL A 95 -4.13 -3.62 -6.03
CA VAL A 95 -5.34 -2.99 -6.58
C VAL A 95 -4.96 -1.89 -7.57
N ILE A 96 -4.13 -0.91 -7.17
CA ILE A 96 -3.70 0.22 -8.02
C ILE A 96 -3.13 -0.29 -9.34
N ALA A 97 -2.24 -1.29 -9.29
CA ALA A 97 -1.61 -1.84 -10.49
C ALA A 97 -2.63 -2.43 -11.49
N SER A 98 -3.74 -2.97 -10.99
CA SER A 98 -4.80 -3.57 -11.79
C SER A 98 -5.81 -2.58 -12.38
N LEU A 99 -5.79 -1.31 -11.93
CA LEU A 99 -6.70 -0.30 -12.44
C LEU A 99 -6.30 0.16 -13.86
N PRO A 100 -7.25 0.60 -14.69
CA PRO A 100 -6.96 1.35 -15.91
C PRO A 100 -6.21 2.67 -15.61
N ALA A 101 -5.44 3.19 -16.58
CA ALA A 101 -4.61 4.38 -16.38
C ALA A 101 -5.45 5.61 -15.95
N GLU A 102 -6.58 5.83 -16.61
CA GLU A 102 -7.53 6.89 -16.32
C GLU A 102 -8.10 6.82 -14.90
N GLN A 103 -8.22 5.61 -14.34
CA GLN A 103 -8.72 5.42 -12.98
C GLN A 103 -7.59 5.55 -11.96
N LYS A 104 -6.34 5.21 -12.29
CA LYS A 104 -5.17 5.44 -11.42
C LYS A 104 -4.94 6.92 -11.12
N GLU A 105 -5.31 7.80 -12.04
CA GLU A 105 -5.25 9.26 -11.84
C GLU A 105 -6.30 9.76 -10.83
N LYS A 106 -7.39 9.00 -10.66
CA LYS A 106 -8.46 9.26 -9.68
C LYS A 106 -8.26 8.53 -8.35
N VAL A 107 -7.03 8.05 -8.11
CA VAL A 107 -6.64 7.50 -6.82
C VAL A 107 -5.79 8.52 -6.07
N SER A 108 -6.13 8.78 -4.81
CA SER A 108 -5.23 9.41 -3.85
C SER A 108 -4.77 8.38 -2.83
N LEU A 109 -3.45 8.26 -2.63
CA LEU A 109 -2.87 7.31 -1.68
C LEU A 109 -2.16 8.04 -0.55
N LEU A 110 -2.53 7.75 0.70
CA LEU A 110 -1.72 8.04 1.88
C LEU A 110 -1.07 6.75 2.37
N TRP A 111 0.26 6.72 2.46
CA TRP A 111 0.97 5.59 3.02
C TRP A 111 1.89 5.98 4.17
N ALA A 112 1.67 5.35 5.32
CA ALA A 112 2.51 5.47 6.51
C ALA A 112 3.51 4.30 6.62
N PHE A 113 4.80 4.60 6.80
CA PHE A 113 5.86 3.61 6.87
C PHE A 113 6.90 3.93 7.96
N ARG A 114 7.77 2.97 8.28
CA ARG A 114 8.74 3.08 9.39
C ARG A 114 10.20 3.08 8.96
N SER A 115 10.51 2.58 7.77
CA SER A 115 11.89 2.48 7.28
C SER A 115 12.05 3.01 5.85
N SER A 116 13.25 3.53 5.55
CA SER A 116 13.58 4.00 4.20
C SER A 116 13.59 2.87 3.17
N GLY A 117 14.02 1.66 3.55
CA GLY A 117 14.05 0.51 2.65
C GLY A 117 12.67 0.07 2.16
N GLU A 118 11.66 0.09 3.05
CA GLU A 118 10.25 -0.12 2.65
C GLU A 118 9.84 0.93 1.62
N PHE A 119 10.11 2.20 1.91
CA PHE A 119 9.75 3.33 1.04
C PHE A 119 10.33 3.19 -0.35
N VAL A 120 11.65 2.97 -0.48
CA VAL A 120 12.33 2.88 -1.78
C VAL A 120 11.69 1.81 -2.66
N SER A 121 11.56 0.59 -2.13
CA SER A 121 11.05 -0.56 -2.88
C SER A 121 9.62 -0.35 -3.38
N VAL A 122 8.75 0.14 -2.50
CA VAL A 122 7.33 0.31 -2.80
C VAL A 122 7.09 1.56 -3.65
N HIS A 123 7.83 2.64 -3.43
CA HIS A 123 7.75 3.86 -4.23
C HIS A 123 8.11 3.55 -5.69
N GLN A 124 9.23 2.86 -5.93
CA GLN A 124 9.63 2.48 -7.28
C GLN A 124 8.58 1.59 -7.96
N LEU A 125 7.95 0.68 -7.20
CA LEU A 125 6.87 -0.18 -7.70
C LEU A 125 5.63 0.63 -8.07
N LEU A 126 5.20 1.57 -7.23
CA LEU A 126 4.04 2.42 -7.50
C LEU A 126 4.27 3.33 -8.71
N ALA A 127 5.47 3.87 -8.85
CA ALA A 127 5.89 4.63 -10.02
C ALA A 127 5.86 3.78 -11.30
N GLY A 128 6.42 2.56 -11.27
CA GLY A 128 6.47 1.70 -12.45
C GLY A 128 5.12 1.11 -12.85
N VAL A 129 4.14 1.02 -11.95
CA VAL A 129 2.74 0.74 -12.30
C VAL A 129 1.96 1.98 -12.73
N GLY A 130 2.63 3.14 -12.86
CA GLY A 130 2.09 4.38 -13.41
C GLY A 130 1.25 5.21 -12.44
N HIS A 131 1.34 4.97 -11.13
CA HIS A 131 0.61 5.76 -10.14
C HIS A 131 1.44 6.95 -9.65
N ARG A 132 0.84 8.15 -9.69
CA ARG A 132 1.56 9.42 -9.51
C ARG A 132 1.13 10.23 -8.28
N ASN A 133 -0.07 9.96 -7.76
CA ASN A 133 -0.69 10.71 -6.66
C ASN A 133 -0.36 10.09 -5.30
N LEU A 134 0.92 10.16 -4.95
CA LEU A 134 1.47 9.52 -3.76
C LEU A 134 1.67 10.54 -2.62
N MET A 135 1.03 10.28 -1.50
CA MET A 135 1.24 11.00 -0.24
C MET A 135 1.86 10.06 0.79
N TYR A 136 2.83 10.60 1.51
CA TYR A 136 3.61 9.85 2.49
C TYR A 136 3.47 10.45 3.88
N SER A 137 3.40 9.57 4.87
CA SER A 137 3.42 9.95 6.29
C SER A 137 4.54 9.20 7.02
N GLY A 138 5.37 9.96 7.71
CA GLY A 138 6.53 9.44 8.43
C GLY A 138 7.16 10.51 9.31
N LYS A 139 8.07 10.11 10.20
CA LYS A 139 8.91 11.09 10.94
C LYS A 139 9.84 11.79 9.95
N ASP A 140 10.12 13.07 10.15
CA ASP A 140 11.00 13.87 9.28
C ASP A 140 12.34 13.19 8.98
N GLU A 141 12.97 12.59 9.98
CA GLU A 141 14.24 11.88 9.82
C GLU A 141 14.09 10.66 8.90
N VAL A 142 13.03 9.88 9.08
CA VAL A 142 12.72 8.72 8.23
C VAL A 142 12.45 9.18 6.79
N MET A 143 11.69 10.26 6.61
CA MET A 143 11.42 10.82 5.29
C MET A 143 12.68 11.34 4.60
N ARG A 144 13.51 12.14 5.29
CA ARG A 144 14.77 12.64 4.74
C ARG A 144 15.68 11.48 4.30
N ARG A 145 15.79 10.46 5.15
CA ARG A 145 16.57 9.26 4.83
C ARG A 145 15.98 8.52 3.64
N ALA A 146 14.66 8.34 3.59
CA ALA A 146 13.95 7.66 2.53
C ALA A 146 14.10 8.35 1.18
N THR A 147 13.99 9.69 1.14
CA THR A 147 14.22 10.47 -0.08
C THR A 147 15.67 10.37 -0.54
N ALA A 148 16.64 10.53 0.37
CA ALA A 148 18.06 10.38 0.03
C ALA A 148 18.42 8.98 -0.48
N ASP A 149 17.90 7.94 0.18
CA ASP A 149 18.09 6.54 -0.23
C ASP A 149 17.43 6.26 -1.59
N LEU A 150 16.27 6.87 -1.89
CA LEU A 150 15.61 6.76 -3.19
C LEU A 150 16.39 7.50 -4.28
N GLU A 151 16.88 8.71 -4.04
CA GLU A 151 17.72 9.46 -4.98
C GLU A 151 19.01 8.72 -5.32
N ALA A 152 19.67 8.14 -4.32
CA ALA A 152 20.89 7.36 -4.48
C ALA A 152 20.65 5.95 -5.06
N CYS A 153 19.38 5.53 -5.22
CA CYS A 153 19.05 4.21 -5.73
C CYS A 153 19.23 4.16 -7.25
N GLU A 154 20.44 3.80 -7.69
CA GLU A 154 20.79 3.56 -9.09
C GLU A 154 20.27 2.22 -9.62
N CYS A 155 20.00 1.28 -8.72
CA CYS A 155 19.35 0.04 -9.09
C CYS A 155 17.83 0.29 -9.21
N PRO A 156 17.17 -0.09 -10.32
CA PRO A 156 15.73 -0.32 -10.31
C PRO A 156 15.53 -1.53 -9.41
N ALA A 157 15.51 -1.33 -8.08
CA ALA A 157 15.93 -2.34 -7.12
C ALA A 157 15.34 -3.71 -7.45
N HIS A 158 16.20 -4.64 -7.88
CA HIS A 158 16.00 -6.08 -8.09
C HIS A 158 14.69 -6.64 -8.71
N TYR A 159 13.71 -5.83 -9.13
CA TYR A 159 12.34 -6.29 -9.33
C TYR A 159 11.69 -5.59 -10.53
N GLY A 160 11.21 -6.38 -11.50
CA GLY A 160 10.82 -5.95 -12.85
C GLY A 160 9.79 -4.81 -13.06
N HIS A 161 9.27 -4.17 -12.02
CA HIS A 161 8.34 -3.01 -12.11
C HIS A 161 8.86 -1.75 -11.42
N MET A 162 10.14 -1.70 -11.10
CA MET A 162 10.70 -0.60 -10.35
C MET A 162 11.41 0.36 -11.30
N THR A 163 10.96 1.61 -11.33
CA THR A 163 11.69 2.69 -12.00
C THR A 163 12.95 3.00 -11.18
N VAL A 164 14.02 3.47 -11.82
CA VAL A 164 15.22 3.94 -11.09
C VAL A 164 14.79 5.05 -10.13
N GLY A 165 15.36 5.12 -8.93
CA GLY A 165 14.81 5.98 -7.87
C GLY A 165 14.75 7.46 -8.26
N GLY A 166 15.76 7.95 -8.97
CA GLY A 166 15.77 9.31 -9.53
C GLY A 166 14.72 9.57 -10.63
N GLU A 167 14.24 8.55 -11.34
CA GLU A 167 13.12 8.65 -12.29
C GLU A 167 11.78 8.58 -11.56
N ALA A 168 11.67 7.71 -10.55
CA ALA A 168 10.46 7.58 -9.74
C ALA A 168 10.09 8.89 -9.01
N LEU A 169 11.09 9.66 -8.56
CA LEU A 169 10.90 10.99 -7.97
C LEU A 169 10.44 12.06 -8.97
N LYS A 170 10.76 11.92 -10.26
CA LYS A 170 10.29 12.83 -11.31
C LYS A 170 8.85 12.51 -11.72
N ASP A 171 8.51 11.22 -11.74
CA ASP A 171 7.21 10.72 -12.20
C ASP A 171 6.11 10.80 -11.15
N THR A 172 6.49 10.92 -9.88
CA THR A 172 5.56 11.05 -8.76
C THR A 172 5.65 12.45 -8.14
N ARG A 173 4.58 12.92 -7.51
CA ARG A 173 4.61 14.18 -6.74
C ARG A 173 4.54 13.85 -5.25
N PRO A 174 5.67 13.47 -4.60
CA PRO A 174 5.64 13.20 -3.17
C PRO A 174 5.24 14.46 -2.41
N SER A 175 4.02 14.47 -1.89
CA SER A 175 3.58 15.47 -0.93
C SER A 175 3.70 14.88 0.47
N HIS A 176 4.30 15.66 1.34
CA HIS A 176 4.74 15.22 2.67
C HIS A 176 3.79 15.76 3.73
N PHE A 177 3.35 14.87 4.62
CA PHE A 177 2.77 15.25 5.91
C PHE A 177 3.73 14.81 7.01
N ALA A 178 4.40 15.78 7.63
CA ALA A 178 5.18 15.54 8.84
C ALA A 178 4.22 15.20 9.99
N HIS A 179 4.51 14.12 10.72
CA HIS A 179 3.62 13.56 11.75
C HIS A 179 3.42 14.47 12.97
N HIS A 180 2.17 14.84 13.26
CA HIS A 180 1.68 15.34 14.56
C HIS A 180 0.37 14.69 15.08
N GLY A 181 -0.12 13.58 14.51
CA GLY A 181 -1.14 12.71 15.13
C GLY A 181 -2.40 12.46 14.30
N ASN A 182 -3.58 12.70 14.89
CA ASN A 182 -4.89 12.45 14.25
C ASN A 182 -5.22 13.47 13.15
N LYS A 183 -4.61 14.66 13.24
CA LYS A 183 -4.90 15.79 12.36
C LYS A 183 -4.52 15.50 10.90
N GLU A 184 -3.42 14.79 10.65
CA GLU A 184 -2.96 14.54 9.27
C GLU A 184 -3.89 13.61 8.50
N ILE A 185 -4.51 12.63 9.17
CA ILE A 185 -5.49 11.75 8.52
C ILE A 185 -6.75 12.54 8.17
N ALA A 186 -7.22 13.42 9.06
CA ALA A 186 -8.35 14.30 8.78
C ALA A 186 -8.04 15.27 7.62
N ASP A 187 -6.93 16.00 7.71
CA ASP A 187 -6.48 16.92 6.65
C ASP A 187 -6.30 16.21 5.30
N PHE A 188 -5.86 14.94 5.30
CA PHE A 188 -5.75 14.13 4.08
C PHE A 188 -7.13 13.75 3.53
N VAL A 189 -8.06 13.33 4.38
CA VAL A 189 -9.43 12.99 3.98
C VAL A 189 -10.11 14.21 3.38
N ASP A 190 -10.01 15.38 4.02
CA ASP A 190 -10.61 16.63 3.54
C ASP A 190 -10.04 17.02 2.17
N LYS A 191 -8.71 17.01 2.01
CA LYS A 191 -8.07 17.28 0.71
C LYS A 191 -8.44 16.26 -0.37
N ALA A 192 -8.68 15.00 0.01
CA ALA A 192 -9.09 13.99 -0.94
C ALA A 192 -10.55 14.19 -1.39
N ILE A 193 -11.41 14.69 -0.50
CA ILE A 193 -12.78 15.11 -0.82
C ILE A 193 -12.77 16.31 -1.76
N GLU A 194 -11.97 17.35 -1.47
CA GLU A 194 -11.79 18.51 -2.35
C GLU A 194 -11.37 18.07 -3.76
N LYS A 195 -10.36 17.19 -3.87
CA LYS A 195 -9.93 16.66 -5.17
C LYS A 195 -10.99 15.83 -5.89
N ALA A 196 -11.78 15.07 -5.15
CA ALA A 196 -12.88 14.29 -5.72
C ALA A 196 -13.92 15.23 -6.36
N ASP A 197 -14.28 16.30 -5.64
CA ASP A 197 -15.20 17.34 -6.11
C ASP A 197 -14.66 18.08 -7.34
N GLU A 198 -13.40 18.56 -7.29
CA GLU A 198 -12.71 19.21 -8.43
C GLU A 198 -12.65 18.30 -9.67
N SER A 199 -12.53 16.99 -9.47
CA SER A 199 -12.51 16.00 -10.55
C SER A 199 -13.89 15.69 -11.14
N ASN A 200 -14.96 16.32 -10.62
CA ASN A 200 -16.36 16.03 -10.92
C ASN A 200 -16.70 14.54 -10.71
N ALA A 201 -16.13 13.94 -9.66
CA ALA A 201 -16.48 12.58 -9.28
C ALA A 201 -17.93 12.54 -8.79
N LYS A 202 -18.64 11.47 -9.15
CA LYS A 202 -20.00 11.24 -8.66
C LYS A 202 -19.99 10.60 -7.28
N ARG A 203 -18.93 9.85 -6.99
CA ARG A 203 -18.79 9.06 -5.77
C ARG A 203 -17.35 9.05 -5.31
N ILE A 204 -17.16 9.14 -4.00
CA ILE A 204 -15.86 8.94 -3.34
C ILE A 204 -15.87 7.64 -2.53
N ASN A 205 -14.91 6.76 -2.79
CA ASN A 205 -14.74 5.48 -2.10
C ASN A 205 -13.47 5.51 -1.25
N PHE A 206 -13.47 4.80 -0.13
CA PHE A 206 -12.32 4.66 0.76
C PHE A 206 -11.92 3.18 0.86
N TYR A 207 -10.63 2.89 0.68
CA TYR A 207 -10.05 1.58 0.93
C TYR A 207 -8.83 1.71 1.84
N MET A 208 -8.89 1.08 3.00
CA MET A 208 -7.85 1.19 4.01
C MET A 208 -7.35 -0.18 4.45
N CYS A 209 -6.02 -0.31 4.51
CA CYS A 209 -5.36 -1.52 4.98
C CYS A 209 -4.16 -1.20 5.88
N GLY A 210 -4.14 -1.76 7.08
CA GLY A 210 -3.06 -1.52 8.03
C GLY A 210 -3.46 -1.72 9.49
N PRO A 211 -2.73 -1.09 10.43
CA PRO A 211 -3.03 -1.16 11.86
C PRO A 211 -4.45 -0.68 12.18
N SER A 212 -5.12 -1.34 13.13
CA SER A 212 -6.51 -1.03 13.49
C SER A 212 -6.67 0.41 14.00
N CYS A 213 -5.65 0.97 14.68
CA CYS A 213 -5.67 2.37 15.11
C CYS A 213 -5.75 3.35 13.93
N MET A 214 -4.96 3.12 12.86
CA MET A 214 -5.00 3.93 11.65
C MET A 214 -6.38 3.82 10.97
N ILE A 215 -6.89 2.59 10.83
CA ILE A 215 -8.21 2.33 10.25
C ILE A 215 -9.30 3.08 11.02
N ASN A 216 -9.28 3.01 12.35
CA ASN A 216 -10.29 3.66 13.19
C ASN A 216 -10.24 5.18 13.05
N LEU A 217 -9.04 5.78 13.09
CA LEU A 217 -8.85 7.21 12.89
C LEU A 217 -9.34 7.67 11.52
N THR A 218 -9.07 6.90 10.47
CA THR A 218 -9.58 7.22 9.13
C THR A 218 -11.10 7.13 9.06
N VAL A 219 -11.72 6.14 9.68
CA VAL A 219 -13.19 6.03 9.74
C VAL A 219 -13.80 7.21 10.50
N GLU A 220 -13.18 7.63 11.61
CA GLU A 220 -13.61 8.81 12.36
C GLU A 220 -13.50 10.08 11.52
N ALA A 221 -12.39 10.28 10.81
CA ALA A 221 -12.21 11.41 9.89
C ALA A 221 -13.27 11.43 8.78
N VAL A 222 -13.51 10.28 8.11
CA VAL A 222 -14.53 10.18 7.05
C VAL A 222 -15.94 10.47 7.58
N ARG A 223 -16.24 10.09 8.82
CA ARG A 223 -17.55 10.37 9.45
C ARG A 223 -17.71 11.84 9.84
N ALA A 224 -16.62 12.51 10.17
CA ALA A 224 -16.62 13.92 10.56
C ALA A 224 -16.58 14.87 9.36
N ALA A 225 -16.12 14.37 8.20
CA ALA A 225 -15.96 15.18 7.00
C ALA A 225 -17.30 15.60 6.38
N GLU A 226 -17.34 16.82 5.86
CA GLU A 226 -18.46 17.34 5.09
C GLU A 226 -18.31 16.92 3.63
N ILE A 227 -19.30 16.18 3.11
CA ILE A 227 -19.32 15.77 1.70
C ILE A 227 -20.04 16.85 0.88
N PRO A 228 -19.39 17.45 -0.14
CA PRO A 228 -20.00 18.45 -1.01
C PRO A 228 -21.30 17.97 -1.68
N GLU A 229 -22.19 18.92 -1.97
CA GLU A 229 -23.42 18.62 -2.69
C GLU A 229 -23.11 18.09 -4.09
N GLY A 230 -23.67 16.92 -4.44
CA GLY A 230 -23.43 16.26 -5.72
C GLY A 230 -22.35 15.17 -5.69
N LEU A 231 -21.57 15.07 -4.62
CA LEU A 231 -20.65 13.97 -4.37
C LEU A 231 -21.28 12.94 -3.41
N GLU A 232 -21.32 11.67 -3.80
CA GLU A 232 -21.83 10.59 -2.94
C GLU A 232 -20.69 9.94 -2.14
N LEU A 233 -20.87 9.74 -0.83
CA LEU A 233 -20.01 8.84 -0.07
C LEU A 233 -20.34 7.39 -0.45
N GLY A 234 -19.38 6.72 -1.09
CA GLY A 234 -19.50 5.35 -1.53
C GLY A 234 -19.02 4.32 -0.50
N VAL A 235 -18.29 3.32 -1.00
CA VAL A 235 -17.82 2.20 -0.19
C VAL A 235 -16.69 2.64 0.74
N VAL A 236 -16.81 2.27 2.02
CA VAL A 236 -15.71 2.38 3.00
C VAL A 236 -15.23 0.97 3.36
N LYS A 237 -14.23 0.48 2.61
CA LYS A 237 -13.67 -0.86 2.75
C LYS A 237 -12.49 -0.86 3.72
N ARG A 238 -12.52 -1.80 4.66
CA ARG A 238 -11.52 -1.97 5.73
C ARG A 238 -10.92 -3.36 5.66
N GLU A 239 -9.60 -3.43 5.62
CA GLU A 239 -8.86 -4.69 5.75
C GLU A 239 -7.81 -4.54 6.84
N SER A 240 -8.03 -5.21 7.97
CA SER A 240 -7.02 -5.30 9.00
C SER A 240 -6.32 -6.64 8.85
N PHE A 241 -4.99 -6.61 8.77
CA PHE A 241 -4.18 -7.78 9.16
C PHE A 241 -4.33 -7.92 10.67
N GLY A 242 -5.47 -8.45 11.10
CA GLY A 242 -5.62 -8.89 12.48
C GLY A 242 -4.49 -9.87 12.73
N MET A 243 -3.82 -9.74 13.88
CA MET A 243 -3.21 -10.93 14.47
C MET A 243 -4.32 -11.97 14.50
N MET A 244 -4.28 -12.95 13.60
CA MET A 244 -5.17 -14.09 13.74
C MET A 244 -4.94 -14.61 15.15
N PRO A 245 -6.00 -14.80 15.97
CA PRO A 245 -5.83 -15.42 17.26
C PRO A 245 -5.21 -16.79 17.00
N TRP A 246 -3.96 -16.95 17.43
CA TRP A 246 -3.29 -18.24 17.48
C TRP A 246 -3.91 -19.06 18.61
#